data_AF-Q742S2-F1
#
_entry.id   AF-Q742S2-F1
#
_cell.length_a   1.000
_cell.length_b   1.000
_cell.length_c   1.000
_cell.angle_alpha   90.00
_cell.angle_beta   90.00
_cell.angle_gamma   90.00
#
_symmetry.space_group_name_H-M   'P 1'
#
loop_
_entity.id
_entity.type
_entity.pdbx_description
1 polymer ?
#
loop_
_entity_poly.entity_id
_entity_poly.type
_entity_poly.pdbx_seq_one_letter_code
_entity_poly.pdbx_strand_id
1 'polypeptide(L)'
;MQRFIAGTRNQTSEQIARLADVTQILVDHHMDLENILHAVPNALGNFFNDYNADTGTIVGGFGIMNFANPTFSGLMVPLPVPGCTAVGAIENITAVESGKLCSLFLGPGLRVLNFNNLPIPINIFLQKSVDPSKILYSEPRLAPGGEGPKPGPPEIPPAVSAYTGLPGDPVGPPGAEPPARIPGAAMPLPPPPSTPMPPPPPPEPGVSGMLLPAQGPQQ
;
A
#
# COMPACT_ATOMS: atom_id res chain seq x y z
N MET A 1 -71.51 -25.97 7.81
CA MET A 1 -70.17 -26.31 8.34
C MET A 1 -69.45 -27.37 7.51
N GLN A 2 -70.02 -28.56 7.29
CA GLN A 2 -69.40 -29.65 6.50
C GLN A 2 -69.01 -29.25 5.07
N ARG A 3 -69.81 -28.43 4.38
CA ARG A 3 -69.55 -27.95 3.02
C ARG A 3 -68.32 -27.03 2.90
N PHE A 4 -68.03 -26.27 3.94
CA PHE A 4 -66.86 -25.39 4.00
C PHE A 4 -65.58 -26.22 4.19
N ILE A 5 -65.62 -27.19 5.11
CA ILE A 5 -64.51 -28.13 5.39
C ILE A 5 -64.20 -28.97 4.14
N ALA A 6 -65.22 -29.45 3.42
CA ALA A 6 -65.02 -30.18 2.17
C ALA A 6 -64.42 -29.30 1.05
N GLY A 7 -64.74 -27.99 1.04
CA GLY A 7 -64.21 -27.06 0.04
C GLY A 7 -62.77 -26.62 0.28
N THR A 8 -62.35 -26.44 1.54
CA THR A 8 -61.03 -25.85 1.88
C THR A 8 -59.92 -26.87 2.17
N ARG A 9 -60.28 -28.12 2.48
CA ARG A 9 -59.31 -29.18 2.83
C ARG A 9 -58.28 -29.44 1.72
N ASN A 10 -58.72 -29.57 0.47
CA ASN A 10 -57.83 -29.86 -0.66
C ASN A 10 -56.86 -28.71 -0.95
N GLN A 11 -57.35 -27.47 -0.89
CA GLN A 11 -56.53 -26.27 -1.09
C GLN A 11 -55.46 -26.14 0.00
N THR A 12 -55.84 -26.43 1.25
CA THR A 12 -54.90 -26.40 2.38
C THR A 12 -53.85 -27.51 2.26
N SER A 13 -54.24 -28.74 1.90
CA SER A 13 -53.26 -29.82 1.69
C SER A 13 -52.32 -29.55 0.53
N GLU A 14 -52.81 -28.94 -0.54
CA GLU A 14 -51.97 -28.56 -1.68
C GLU A 14 -50.96 -27.48 -1.30
N GLN A 15 -51.36 -26.47 -0.52
CA GLN A 15 -50.43 -25.45 -0.03
C GLN A 15 -49.36 -26.03 0.89
N ILE A 16 -49.73 -26.96 1.77
CA ILE A 16 -48.77 -27.65 2.65
C ILE A 16 -47.80 -28.48 1.81
N ALA A 17 -48.28 -29.20 0.79
CA ALA A 17 -47.42 -29.98 -0.11
C ALA A 17 -46.45 -29.09 -0.89
N ARG A 18 -46.93 -27.98 -1.47
CA ARG A 18 -46.09 -27.01 -2.18
C ARG A 18 -45.06 -26.35 -1.28
N LEU A 19 -45.45 -26.01 -0.04
CA LEU A 19 -44.52 -25.47 0.95
C LEU A 19 -43.45 -26.50 1.30
N ALA A 20 -43.84 -27.76 1.50
CA ALA A 20 -42.91 -28.85 1.76
C ALA A 20 -41.91 -29.02 0.61
N ASP A 21 -42.37 -29.00 -0.64
CA ASP A 21 -41.50 -29.08 -1.83
C ASP A 21 -40.50 -27.92 -1.89
N VAL A 22 -40.92 -26.67 -1.63
CA VAL A 22 -40.02 -25.52 -1.62
C VAL A 22 -39.00 -25.61 -0.47
N THR A 23 -39.43 -26.07 0.71
CA THR A 23 -38.50 -26.26 1.84
C THR A 23 -37.53 -27.42 1.61
N GLN A 24 -37.96 -28.47 0.90
CA GLN A 24 -37.09 -29.58 0.51
C GLN A 24 -35.97 -29.10 -0.41
N ILE A 25 -36.24 -28.23 -1.38
CA ILE A 25 -35.20 -27.62 -2.22
C ILE A 25 -34.14 -26.90 -1.36
N LEU A 26 -34.55 -26.15 -0.32
CA LEU A 26 -33.61 -25.50 0.59
C LEU A 26 -32.78 -26.49 1.41
N VAL A 27 -33.39 -27.60 1.84
CA VAL A 27 -32.70 -28.66 2.58
C VAL A 27 -31.72 -29.41 1.69
N ASP A 28 -32.12 -29.71 0.45
CA ASP A 28 -31.28 -30.39 -0.54
C ASP A 28 -30.05 -29.53 -0.92
N HIS A 29 -30.22 -28.21 -0.98
CA HIS A 29 -29.16 -27.24 -1.30
C HIS A 29 -28.52 -26.55 -0.08
N HIS A 30 -28.66 -27.10 1.13
CA HIS A 30 -28.15 -26.43 2.34
C HIS A 30 -26.64 -26.17 2.28
N MET A 31 -25.86 -27.11 1.74
CA MET A 31 -24.41 -26.96 1.59
C MET A 31 -24.03 -25.84 0.61
N ASP A 32 -24.78 -25.68 -0.48
CA ASP A 32 -24.54 -24.61 -1.46
C ASP A 32 -24.82 -23.24 -0.82
N LEU A 33 -25.91 -23.14 -0.06
CA LEU A 33 -26.25 -21.93 0.69
C LEU A 33 -25.17 -21.60 1.73
N GLU A 34 -24.68 -22.61 2.46
CA GLU A 34 -23.61 -22.44 3.44
C GLU A 34 -22.32 -21.93 2.78
N ASN A 35 -21.91 -22.54 1.67
CA ASN A 35 -20.72 -22.11 0.92
C ASN A 35 -20.84 -20.65 0.44
N ILE A 36 -22.01 -20.26 -0.04
CA ILE A 36 -22.28 -18.87 -0.44
C ILE A 36 -22.21 -17.96 0.79
N LEU A 37 -22.91 -18.29 1.88
CA LEU A 37 -22.91 -17.47 3.11
C LEU A 37 -21.52 -17.36 3.75
N HIS A 38 -20.65 -18.35 3.58
CA HIS A 38 -19.27 -18.29 4.02
C HIS A 38 -18.40 -17.36 3.17
N ALA A 39 -18.57 -17.40 1.85
CA ALA A 39 -17.76 -16.62 0.91
C ALA A 39 -18.22 -15.15 0.79
N VAL A 40 -19.53 -14.92 0.86
CA VAL A 40 -20.17 -13.62 0.59
C VAL A 40 -19.63 -12.49 1.48
N PRO A 41 -19.45 -12.63 2.81
CA PRO A 41 -18.99 -11.53 3.66
C PRO A 41 -17.63 -10.98 3.22
N ASN A 42 -16.69 -11.88 2.92
CA ASN A 42 -15.36 -11.48 2.45
C ASN A 42 -15.42 -10.95 1.01
N ALA A 43 -16.17 -11.60 0.12
CA ALA A 43 -16.30 -11.16 -1.27
C ALA A 43 -16.92 -9.75 -1.36
N LEU A 44 -17.96 -9.48 -0.57
CA LEU A 44 -18.61 -8.17 -0.51
C LEU A 44 -17.70 -7.13 0.14
N GLY A 45 -16.99 -7.50 1.21
CA GLY A 45 -16.00 -6.63 1.85
C GLY A 45 -14.91 -6.22 0.87
N ASN A 46 -14.31 -7.18 0.15
CA ASN A 46 -13.29 -6.90 -0.86
C ASN A 46 -13.86 -6.05 -2.00
N PHE A 47 -15.07 -6.36 -2.47
CA PHE A 47 -15.73 -5.56 -3.51
C PHE A 47 -15.90 -4.09 -3.07
N PHE A 48 -16.37 -3.83 -1.84
CA PHE A 48 -16.52 -2.45 -1.37
C PHE A 48 -15.18 -1.72 -1.15
N ASN A 49 -14.12 -2.44 -0.80
CA ASN A 49 -12.79 -1.84 -0.65
C ASN A 49 -12.15 -1.51 -2.00
N ASP A 50 -12.37 -2.34 -3.02
CA ASP A 50 -11.77 -2.15 -4.34
C ASP A 50 -12.66 -1.33 -5.29
N TYR A 51 -13.95 -1.17 -5.00
CA TYR A 51 -14.87 -0.41 -5.85
C TYR A 51 -14.62 1.10 -5.76
N ASN A 52 -14.40 1.72 -6.91
CA ASN A 52 -14.32 3.16 -7.03
C ASN A 52 -15.58 3.72 -7.69
N ALA A 53 -16.29 4.56 -6.94
CA ALA A 53 -17.55 5.15 -7.37
C ALA A 53 -17.39 6.17 -8.52
N ASP A 54 -16.24 6.82 -8.65
CA ASP A 54 -16.00 7.82 -9.70
C ASP A 54 -15.73 7.19 -11.07
N THR A 55 -15.14 5.99 -11.09
CA THR A 55 -14.89 5.23 -12.32
C THR A 55 -15.95 4.16 -12.58
N GLY A 56 -16.80 3.86 -11.60
CA GLY A 56 -17.84 2.84 -11.69
C GLY A 56 -17.29 1.42 -11.85
N THR A 57 -16.05 1.19 -11.44
CA THR A 57 -15.35 -0.10 -11.62
C THR A 57 -14.52 -0.48 -10.40
N ILE A 58 -14.09 -1.74 -10.36
CA ILE A 58 -13.12 -2.26 -9.40
C ILE A 58 -11.74 -1.72 -9.79
N VAL A 59 -11.08 -1.04 -8.86
CA VAL A 59 -9.76 -0.46 -9.04
C VAL A 59 -8.71 -1.52 -8.78
N GLY A 60 -8.27 -2.17 -9.85
CA GLY A 60 -7.09 -3.03 -9.85
C GLY A 60 -5.81 -2.21 -10.00
N GLY A 61 -4.77 -2.56 -9.24
CA GLY A 61 -3.41 -2.11 -9.49
C GLY A 61 -2.65 -3.15 -10.31
N PHE A 62 -1.98 -2.72 -11.38
CA PHE A 62 -1.00 -3.58 -12.04
C PHE A 62 0.31 -3.53 -11.24
N GLY A 63 0.54 -4.57 -10.43
CA GLY A 63 1.81 -4.76 -9.75
C GLY A 63 2.87 -5.23 -10.74
N ILE A 64 3.93 -4.44 -10.90
CA ILE A 64 5.15 -4.91 -11.54
C ILE A 64 5.84 -5.88 -10.58
N MET A 65 6.22 -7.07 -11.07
CA MET A 65 6.86 -8.08 -10.24
C MET A 65 8.13 -7.52 -9.59
N ASN A 66 8.21 -7.67 -8.28
CA ASN A 66 9.29 -7.12 -7.47
C ASN A 66 10.67 -7.65 -7.92
N PHE A 67 11.66 -6.76 -8.06
CA PHE A 67 13.00 -7.08 -8.55
C PHE A 67 13.92 -7.77 -7.53
N ALA A 68 13.45 -8.04 -6.31
CA ALA A 68 14.20 -8.76 -5.28
C ALA A 68 14.76 -10.11 -5.78
N ASN A 69 14.13 -10.72 -6.79
CA ASN A 69 14.74 -11.80 -7.56
C ASN A 69 14.79 -11.43 -9.05
N PRO A 70 15.93 -10.93 -9.57
CA PRO A 70 16.06 -10.50 -10.96
C PRO A 70 16.06 -11.67 -11.97
N THR A 71 16.33 -12.89 -11.50
CA THR A 71 16.15 -14.11 -12.32
C THR A 71 14.65 -14.40 -12.52
N PHE A 72 13.79 -13.89 -11.63
CA PHE A 72 12.34 -14.07 -11.66
C PHE A 72 11.58 -12.88 -12.25
N SER A 73 11.90 -11.66 -11.84
CA SER A 73 11.12 -10.44 -12.07
C SER A 73 10.91 -10.09 -13.53
N GLY A 74 11.90 -10.29 -14.41
CA GLY A 74 11.63 -10.33 -15.85
C GLY A 74 11.03 -9.08 -16.47
N LEU A 75 11.25 -7.91 -15.88
CA LEU A 75 10.67 -6.68 -16.39
C LEU A 75 11.71 -5.56 -16.43
N MET A 76 12.81 -5.75 -17.16
CA MET A 76 13.82 -4.70 -17.35
C MET A 76 13.27 -3.54 -18.20
N VAL A 77 12.50 -2.61 -17.61
CA VAL A 77 11.98 -1.43 -18.32
C VAL A 77 13.15 -0.68 -18.98
N PRO A 78 13.06 -0.33 -20.29
CA PRO A 78 11.91 -0.38 -21.19
C PRO A 78 11.76 -1.68 -22.02
N LEU A 79 12.64 -2.66 -21.83
CA LEU A 79 12.67 -3.92 -22.58
C LEU A 79 11.82 -5.01 -21.89
N PRO A 80 10.78 -5.54 -22.55
CA PRO A 80 9.93 -6.59 -21.98
C PRO A 80 10.61 -7.96 -22.09
N VAL A 81 11.69 -8.18 -21.32
CA VAL A 81 12.40 -9.47 -21.28
C VAL A 81 11.92 -10.28 -20.08
N PRO A 82 11.08 -11.33 -20.27
CA PRO A 82 10.59 -12.15 -19.17
C PRO A 82 11.74 -12.81 -18.40
N GLY A 83 11.55 -12.99 -17.09
CA GLY A 83 12.56 -13.54 -16.20
C GLY A 83 12.77 -15.01 -16.52
N CYS A 84 13.97 -15.53 -16.29
CA CYS A 84 14.28 -16.92 -16.62
C CYS A 84 13.31 -17.93 -15.97
N THR A 85 12.81 -17.66 -14.77
CA THR A 85 11.79 -18.53 -14.14
C THR A 85 10.39 -18.30 -14.71
N ALA A 86 10.06 -17.06 -15.11
CA ALA A 86 8.79 -16.75 -15.77
C ALA A 86 8.72 -17.45 -17.15
N VAL A 87 9.84 -17.53 -17.87
CA VAL A 87 9.95 -18.32 -19.11
C VAL A 87 9.66 -19.80 -18.85
N GLY A 88 10.13 -20.37 -17.73
CA GLY A 88 9.84 -21.75 -17.33
C GLY A 88 8.40 -22.00 -16.87
N ALA A 89 7.66 -20.95 -16.51
CA ALA A 89 6.26 -21.03 -16.08
C ALA A 89 5.27 -20.97 -17.26
N ILE A 90 5.76 -20.75 -18.49
CA ILE A 90 4.93 -20.79 -19.69
C ILE A 90 4.54 -22.24 -19.97
N GLU A 91 3.28 -22.49 -20.31
CA GLU A 91 2.75 -23.82 -20.71
C GLU A 91 3.26 -24.26 -22.09
N ASN A 92 4.57 -24.25 -22.30
CA ASN A 92 5.20 -24.71 -23.53
C ASN A 92 6.18 -25.85 -23.24
N ILE A 93 6.24 -26.83 -24.14
CA ILE A 93 7.03 -28.06 -24.00
C ILE A 93 8.53 -27.73 -23.84
N THR A 94 8.99 -26.63 -24.43
CA THR A 94 10.39 -26.16 -24.36
C THR A 94 10.62 -25.11 -23.28
N ALA A 95 9.58 -24.67 -22.56
CA ALA A 95 9.67 -23.59 -21.58
C ALA A 95 10.62 -23.92 -20.43
N VAL A 96 10.51 -25.15 -19.90
CA VAL A 96 11.34 -25.61 -18.77
C VAL A 96 12.82 -25.65 -19.15
N GLU A 97 13.14 -26.15 -20.34
CA GLU A 97 14.51 -26.23 -20.81
C GLU A 97 15.07 -24.85 -21.17
N SER A 98 14.25 -23.99 -21.78
CA SER A 98 14.62 -22.61 -22.10
C SER A 98 14.85 -21.75 -20.85
N GLY A 99 13.99 -21.91 -19.83
CA GLY A 99 14.14 -21.24 -18.54
C GLY A 99 15.41 -21.69 -17.81
N LYS A 100 15.76 -22.98 -17.91
CA LYS A 100 17.02 -23.53 -17.37
C LYS A 100 18.23 -22.93 -18.08
N LEU A 101 18.25 -22.92 -19.41
CA LEU A 101 19.34 -22.32 -20.19
C LEU A 101 19.46 -20.81 -19.92
N CYS A 102 18.34 -20.08 -19.83
CA CYS A 102 18.33 -18.69 -19.42
C CYS A 102 18.98 -18.50 -18.04
N SER A 103 18.63 -19.34 -17.05
CA SER A 103 19.21 -19.24 -15.71
C SER A 103 20.72 -19.56 -15.69
N LEU A 104 21.21 -20.43 -16.58
CA LEU A 104 22.62 -20.80 -16.68
C LEU A 104 23.46 -19.72 -17.36
N PHE A 105 22.94 -19.11 -18.44
CA PHE A 105 23.69 -18.12 -19.23
C PHE A 105 23.46 -16.68 -18.78
N LEU A 106 22.23 -16.32 -18.44
CA LEU A 106 21.83 -14.94 -18.09
C LEU A 106 21.72 -14.73 -16.57
N GLY A 107 21.47 -15.80 -15.81
CA GLY A 107 21.33 -15.75 -14.34
C GLY A 107 22.50 -15.09 -13.59
N PRO A 108 23.77 -15.37 -13.91
CA PRO A 108 24.91 -14.70 -13.26
C PRO A 108 24.90 -13.18 -13.44
N GLY A 109 24.53 -12.69 -14.62
CA GLY A 109 24.41 -11.25 -14.90
C GLY A 109 23.17 -10.63 -14.24
N LEU A 110 22.06 -11.35 -14.16
CA LEU A 110 20.86 -10.83 -13.49
C LEU A 110 21.06 -10.70 -11.99
N ARG A 111 21.79 -11.60 -11.34
CA ARG A 111 22.02 -11.57 -9.88
C ARG A 111 22.86 -10.39 -9.39
N VAL A 112 23.58 -9.68 -10.27
CA VAL A 112 24.32 -8.46 -9.88
C VAL A 112 23.40 -7.23 -9.77
N LEU A 113 22.17 -7.32 -10.28
CA LEU A 113 21.18 -6.26 -10.17
C LEU A 113 20.54 -6.31 -8.78
N ASN A 114 20.84 -5.33 -7.94
CA ASN A 114 20.38 -5.25 -6.55
C ASN A 114 19.51 -3.99 -6.36
N PHE A 115 18.29 -4.05 -6.87
CA PHE A 115 17.28 -3.03 -6.64
C PHE A 115 16.01 -3.75 -6.21
N ASN A 116 15.43 -3.38 -5.06
CA ASN A 116 14.19 -3.98 -4.55
C ASN A 116 12.95 -3.51 -5.29
N ASN A 117 13.04 -2.39 -6.00
CA ASN A 117 11.97 -1.82 -6.79
C ASN A 117 12.56 -1.17 -8.04
N LEU A 118 11.70 -0.82 -8.99
CA LEU A 118 12.12 -0.14 -10.20
C LEU A 118 12.93 1.13 -9.83
N PRO A 119 14.17 1.31 -10.34
CA PRO A 119 15.03 2.42 -9.97
C PRO A 119 14.47 3.79 -10.39
N ILE A 120 13.47 3.78 -11.28
CA ILE A 120 12.68 4.94 -11.66
C ILE A 120 11.25 4.69 -11.21
N PRO A 121 10.67 5.52 -10.32
CA PRO A 121 9.28 5.38 -9.90
C PRO A 121 8.35 5.85 -11.03
N ILE A 122 8.15 5.02 -12.05
CA ILE A 122 7.13 5.24 -13.07
C ILE A 122 5.84 4.50 -12.67
N ASN A 123 4.83 5.28 -12.31
CA ASN A 123 3.46 4.77 -12.26
C ASN A 123 2.81 5.04 -13.63
N ILE A 124 2.94 4.10 -14.55
CA ILE A 124 2.43 4.25 -15.92
C ILE A 124 0.89 4.26 -15.98
N PHE A 125 0.22 3.79 -14.92
CA PHE A 125 -1.22 3.77 -14.79
C PHE A 125 -1.62 4.47 -13.50
N LEU A 126 -1.45 5.81 -13.47
CA LEU A 126 -2.03 6.59 -12.38
C LEU A 126 -3.55 6.41 -12.39
N GLN A 127 -4.07 5.98 -11.25
CA GLN A 127 -5.51 5.97 -11.01
C GLN A 127 -6.01 7.41 -11.02
N LYS A 128 -7.21 7.61 -11.57
CA LYS A 128 -7.88 8.91 -11.47
C LYS A 128 -8.06 9.25 -9.99
N SER A 129 -7.58 10.42 -9.57
CA SER A 129 -7.86 10.95 -8.24
C SER A 129 -9.36 11.20 -8.09
N VAL A 130 -9.88 11.06 -6.87
CA VAL A 130 -11.30 11.29 -6.56
C VAL A 130 -11.74 12.65 -7.08
N ASP A 131 -12.94 12.73 -7.67
CA ASP A 131 -13.50 14.00 -8.13
C ASP A 131 -13.59 14.98 -6.95
N PRO A 132 -13.03 16.21 -7.04
CA PRO A 132 -13.06 17.15 -5.92
C PRO A 132 -14.45 17.46 -5.38
N SER A 133 -15.49 17.35 -6.21
CA SER A 133 -16.90 17.53 -5.80
C SER A 133 -17.45 16.39 -4.93
N LYS A 134 -16.75 15.25 -4.90
CA LYS A 134 -17.12 14.02 -4.17
C LYS A 134 -16.31 13.83 -2.88
N ILE A 135 -15.39 14.74 -2.58
CA ILE A 135 -14.56 14.67 -1.36
C ILE A 135 -15.26 15.40 -0.22
N LEU A 136 -15.68 14.63 0.78
CA LEU A 136 -16.16 15.16 2.05
C LEU A 136 -14.97 15.29 3.01
N TYR A 137 -14.59 16.52 3.32
CA TYR A 137 -13.56 16.80 4.32
C TYR A 137 -14.18 16.74 5.72
N SER A 138 -13.59 15.95 6.61
CA SER A 138 -13.97 15.89 8.02
C SER A 138 -13.86 17.25 8.71
N GLU A 139 -12.87 18.04 8.32
CA GLU A 139 -12.67 19.41 8.77
C GLU A 139 -12.52 20.33 7.55
N PRO A 140 -13.24 21.46 7.46
CA PRO A 140 -13.11 22.41 6.34
C PRO A 140 -11.68 22.93 6.13
N ARG A 141 -10.85 22.99 7.17
CA ARG A 141 -9.44 23.42 7.08
C ARG A 141 -8.53 22.45 6.31
N LEU A 142 -8.96 21.20 6.13
CA LEU A 142 -8.23 20.19 5.34
C LEU A 142 -8.59 20.23 3.85
N ALA A 143 -9.63 21.00 3.47
CA ALA A 143 -9.99 21.19 2.07
C ALA A 143 -8.84 21.89 1.30
N PRO A 144 -8.77 21.75 -0.03
CA PRO A 144 -7.74 22.40 -0.84
C PRO A 144 -7.82 23.92 -0.64
N GLY A 145 -6.71 24.53 -0.21
CA GLY A 145 -6.66 25.95 0.13
C GLY A 145 -7.05 26.30 1.57
N GLY A 146 -7.34 25.32 2.42
CA GLY A 146 -7.56 25.50 3.86
C GLY A 146 -6.27 25.68 4.66
N GLU A 147 -6.43 25.94 5.96
CA GLU A 147 -5.33 26.22 6.91
C GLU A 147 -4.38 25.02 7.12
N GLY A 148 -4.78 23.81 6.71
CA GLY A 148 -4.00 22.59 6.87
C GLY A 148 -4.26 21.86 8.19
N PRO A 149 -3.45 20.84 8.52
CA PRO A 149 -3.58 20.11 9.77
C PRO A 149 -3.35 21.05 10.96
N LYS A 150 -4.07 20.80 12.05
CA LYS A 150 -3.89 21.56 13.30
C LYS A 150 -2.43 21.42 13.76
N PRO A 151 -1.78 22.52 14.21
CA PRO A 151 -0.42 22.43 14.74
C PRO A 151 -0.35 21.35 15.82
N GLY A 152 0.46 20.32 15.56
CA GLY A 152 0.77 19.29 16.55
C GLY A 152 1.66 19.85 17.65
N PRO A 153 1.92 19.07 18.70
CA PRO A 153 3.02 19.36 19.63
C PRO A 153 4.31 19.63 18.84
N PRO A 154 5.21 20.50 19.33
CA PRO A 154 6.50 20.72 18.67
C PRO A 154 7.15 19.36 18.40
N GLU A 155 7.40 19.06 17.12
CA GLU A 155 8.19 17.89 16.77
C GLU A 155 9.55 18.07 17.44
N ILE A 156 9.84 17.19 18.39
CA ILE A 156 11.16 17.10 18.97
C ILE A 156 12.04 16.62 17.82
N PRO A 157 12.98 17.46 17.32
CA PRO A 157 13.84 17.03 16.24
C PRO A 157 14.57 15.76 16.69
N PRO A 158 14.76 14.76 15.81
CA PRO A 158 15.53 13.59 16.16
C PRO A 158 16.89 14.06 16.71
N ALA A 159 17.31 13.50 17.85
CA ALA A 159 18.55 13.90 18.51
C ALA A 159 19.78 13.80 17.58
N VAL A 160 19.65 13.05 16.49
CA VAL A 160 20.59 12.98 15.38
C VAL A 160 19.81 13.21 14.08
N SER A 161 19.92 14.42 13.52
CA SER A 161 19.47 14.71 12.15
C SER A 161 20.65 14.53 11.21
N ALA A 162 20.46 13.85 10.07
CA ALA A 162 21.49 13.72 9.03
C ALA A 162 21.79 15.06 8.33
N TYR A 163 20.93 16.06 8.55
CA TYR A 163 21.06 17.42 8.04
C TYR A 163 20.82 18.39 9.19
N THR A 164 21.86 19.16 9.50
CA THR A 164 21.89 20.14 10.57
C THR A 164 21.73 21.57 10.08
N GLY A 165 21.69 21.78 8.75
CA GLY A 165 21.66 23.09 8.10
C GLY A 165 22.99 23.85 8.21
N LEU A 166 24.04 23.22 8.73
CA LEU A 166 25.37 23.81 8.88
C LEU A 166 26.23 23.53 7.64
N PRO A 167 27.16 24.45 7.30
CA PRO A 167 28.15 24.20 6.25
C PRO A 167 28.96 22.93 6.59
N GLY A 168 28.78 21.86 5.81
CA GLY A 168 29.44 20.57 6.04
C GLY A 168 28.49 19.37 6.16
N ASP A 169 27.17 19.57 6.15
CA ASP A 169 26.22 18.48 5.96
C ASP A 169 26.52 17.73 4.64
N PRO A 170 26.26 16.41 4.55
CA PRO A 170 26.42 15.65 3.33
C PRO A 170 25.33 16.04 2.32
N VAL A 171 25.39 17.26 1.78
CA VAL A 171 24.81 17.58 0.48
C VAL A 171 25.39 16.58 -0.51
N GLY A 172 24.54 16.06 -1.40
CA GLY A 172 24.99 15.23 -2.52
C GLY A 172 26.13 15.90 -3.30
N PRO A 173 26.71 15.20 -4.30
CA PRO A 173 27.87 15.69 -5.05
C PRO A 173 27.77 17.19 -5.41
N PRO A 174 28.88 17.96 -5.36
CA PRO A 174 28.86 19.41 -5.50
C PRO A 174 27.99 19.86 -6.70
N GLY A 175 26.96 20.66 -6.44
CA GLY A 175 25.98 21.08 -7.45
C GLY A 175 24.63 20.34 -7.41
N ALA A 176 24.41 19.45 -6.43
CA ALA A 176 23.10 18.84 -6.19
C ALA A 176 22.10 19.88 -5.65
N GLU A 177 21.37 20.54 -6.54
CA GLU A 177 20.19 21.32 -6.19
C GLU A 177 19.01 20.37 -5.91
N PRO A 178 18.23 20.59 -4.83
CA PRO A 178 16.98 19.87 -4.64
C PRO A 178 16.09 20.01 -5.89
N PRO A 179 15.46 18.91 -6.36
CA PRO A 179 14.62 18.97 -7.55
C PRO A 179 13.52 20.04 -7.39
N ALA A 180 13.32 20.82 -8.45
CA ALA A 180 12.31 21.87 -8.48
C ALA A 180 10.90 21.30 -8.23
N ARG A 181 10.04 22.11 -7.60
CA ARG A 181 8.66 21.71 -7.26
C ARG A 181 7.90 21.35 -8.53
N ILE A 182 7.28 20.17 -8.54
CA ILE A 182 6.32 19.78 -9.57
C ILE A 182 4.98 20.49 -9.29
N PRO A 183 4.47 21.32 -10.21
CA PRO A 183 3.17 21.95 -10.04
C PRO A 183 2.06 20.90 -9.83
N GLY A 184 1.27 21.04 -8.78
CA GLY A 184 0.17 20.12 -8.46
C GLY A 184 0.51 18.96 -7.51
N ALA A 185 1.78 18.74 -7.16
CA ALA A 185 2.15 17.78 -6.13
C ALA A 185 1.95 18.39 -4.72
N ALA A 186 1.29 17.65 -3.82
CA ALA A 186 1.14 18.00 -2.40
C ALA A 186 2.48 17.80 -1.67
N MET A 187 3.46 18.66 -1.96
CA MET A 187 4.75 18.67 -1.27
C MET A 187 4.61 19.54 -0.01
N PRO A 188 5.01 19.06 1.18
CA PRO A 188 5.04 19.88 2.40
C PRO A 188 5.81 21.18 2.14
N LEU A 189 5.29 22.29 2.67
CA LEU A 189 6.04 23.54 2.67
C LEU A 189 7.37 23.32 3.42
N PRO A 190 8.49 23.92 2.97
CA PRO A 190 9.72 23.92 3.76
C PRO A 190 9.39 24.44 5.17
N PRO A 191 9.91 23.81 6.23
CA PRO A 191 9.72 24.33 7.57
C PRO A 191 10.21 25.79 7.58
N PRO A 192 9.50 26.71 8.27
CA PRO A 192 9.99 28.06 8.44
C PRO A 192 11.39 28.01 9.06
N PRO A 193 12.30 28.93 8.69
CA PRO A 193 13.66 28.94 9.22
C PRO A 193 13.61 28.99 10.74
N SER A 194 13.95 27.88 11.38
CA SER A 194 14.05 27.77 12.82
C SER A 194 15.38 28.38 13.25
N THR A 195 15.32 29.47 14.01
CA THR A 195 16.50 29.91 14.77
C THR A 195 16.82 28.82 15.79
N PRO A 196 18.02 28.23 15.79
CA PRO A 196 18.39 27.23 16.78
C PRO A 196 18.19 27.81 18.19
N MET A 197 17.42 27.12 19.03
CA MET A 197 17.34 27.49 20.43
C MET A 197 18.75 27.38 21.03
N PRO A 198 19.23 28.38 21.78
CA PRO A 198 20.50 28.26 22.47
C PRO A 198 20.48 27.02 23.37
N PRO A 199 21.58 26.25 23.42
CA PRO A 199 21.63 25.04 24.22
C PRO A 199 21.34 25.37 25.69
N PRO A 200 20.65 24.46 26.41
CA PRO A 200 20.42 24.65 27.84
C PRO A 200 21.77 24.81 28.56
N PRO A 201 21.84 25.65 29.61
CA PRO A 201 23.07 25.85 30.36
C PRO A 201 23.59 24.52 30.92
N PRO A 202 24.92 24.30 30.96
CA PRO A 202 25.47 23.07 31.48
C PRO A 202 25.03 22.84 32.92
N PRO A 203 24.77 21.59 33.33
CA PRO A 203 24.42 21.28 34.70
C PRO A 203 25.52 21.75 35.65
N GLU A 204 25.12 22.38 36.76
CA GLU A 204 26.06 22.83 37.79
C GLU A 204 26.94 21.66 38.23
N PRO A 205 28.26 21.86 38.41
CA PRO A 205 29.17 20.78 38.80
C PRO A 205 28.79 20.24 40.19
N GLY A 206 28.08 19.11 40.18
CA GLY A 206 27.82 18.33 41.38
C GLY A 206 29.11 17.75 41.95
N VAL A 207 29.10 17.48 43.26
CA VAL A 207 30.23 16.97 44.06
C VAL A 207 30.94 15.74 43.45
N SER A 208 30.25 14.96 42.62
CA SER A 208 30.84 13.83 41.86
C SER A 208 31.91 14.25 40.83
N GLY A 209 31.91 15.50 40.36
CA GLY A 209 32.90 16.05 39.43
C GLY A 209 34.22 16.49 40.09
N MET A 210 34.25 16.66 41.42
CA MET A 210 35.48 17.01 42.17
C MET A 210 36.38 15.80 42.47
N LEU A 211 35.89 14.56 42.24
CA LEU A 211 36.61 13.33 42.58
C LEU A 211 37.32 12.66 41.39
N LEU A 212 37.25 13.26 40.21
CA LEU A 212 38.02 12.81 39.05
C LEU A 212 39.33 13.62 38.97
N PRO A 213 40.52 12.97 38.98
CA PRO A 213 41.77 13.69 38.83
C PRO A 213 41.79 14.39 37.47
N ALA A 214 42.16 15.67 37.48
CA ALA A 214 42.14 16.54 36.31
C ALA A 214 42.98 15.95 35.16
N GLN A 215 42.32 15.57 34.07
CA GLN A 215 43.00 15.35 32.79
C GLN A 215 43.40 16.74 32.26
N GLY A 216 44.69 17.06 32.34
CA GLY A 216 45.23 18.32 31.81
C GLY A 216 45.06 18.44 30.29
N PRO A 217 45.24 19.66 29.73
CA PRO A 217 45.01 19.95 28.32
C PRO A 217 45.99 19.19 27.42
N GLN A 218 45.47 18.40 26.49
CA GLN A 218 46.27 17.85 25.38
C GLN A 218 46.54 18.98 24.37
N GLN A 219 47.82 19.18 24.07
CA GLN A 219 48.33 19.95 22.94
C GLN A 219 48.01 19.25 21.62
#